data_AF-A0A6B3HL62-F1
#
_entry.id   AF-A0A6B3HL62-F1
#
_cell.length_a   1.000
_cell.length_b   1.000
_cell.length_c   1.000
_cell.angle_alpha   90.00
_cell.angle_beta   90.00
_cell.angle_gamma   90.00
#
_symmetry.space_group_name_H-M   'P 1'
#
loop_
_entity.id
_entity.type
_entity.pdbx_description
1 polymer ?
#
loop_
_entity_poly.entity_id
_entity_poly.type
_entity_poly.pdbx_seq_one_letter_code
_entity_poly.pdbx_strand_id
1 'polypeptide(L)' 'VLVEPYLAGTSTARANEALVELPHRVLGLGVGRAELRRYGRMDEHLAAHGLDPQGLRERITGFLRA' A
#
# COMPACT_ATOMS: atom_id res chain seq x y z
N VAL A 1 2.47 -5.19 7.36
CA VAL A 1 1.89 -4.57 6.13
C VAL A 1 0.91 -3.52 6.57
N LEU A 2 0.96 -2.33 5.99
CA LEU A 2 0.03 -1.23 6.26
C LEU A 2 -0.69 -0.85 4.97
N VAL A 3 -2.03 -0.82 4.99
CA VAL A 3 -2.85 -0.37 3.86
C VAL A 3 -3.56 0.91 4.27
N GLU A 4 -3.36 1.97 3.50
CA GLU A 4 -3.96 3.29 3.77
C GLU A 4 -4.81 3.78 2.60
N PRO A 5 -5.95 4.46 2.86
CA PRO A 5 -6.81 5.02 1.82
C PRO A 5 -6.26 6.35 1.26
N TYR A 6 -4.96 6.60 1.42
CA TYR A 6 -4.26 7.82 1.02
C TYR A 6 -3.02 7.48 0.19
N LEU A 7 -2.19 8.48 -0.11
CA LEU A 7 -0.91 8.25 -0.78
C LEU A 7 -0.07 7.21 -0.03
N ALA A 8 0.47 6.26 -0.79
CA ALA A 8 1.34 5.23 -0.25
C ALA A 8 2.52 5.83 0.51
N GLY A 9 2.72 5.40 1.76
CA GLY A 9 3.83 5.79 2.61
C GLY A 9 3.50 6.87 3.63
N THR A 10 2.28 7.40 3.66
CA THR A 10 1.93 8.52 4.55
C THR A 10 2.02 8.11 6.02
N SER A 11 1.51 6.93 6.34
CA SER A 11 1.51 6.39 7.72
C SER A 11 2.71 5.49 8.02
N THR A 12 3.49 5.12 7.00
CA THR A 12 4.67 4.23 7.14
C THR A 12 5.72 4.79 8.10
N ALA A 13 6.00 6.09 8.02
CA ALA A 13 6.97 6.73 8.92
C ALA A 13 6.56 6.60 10.39
N ARG A 14 5.27 6.76 10.69
CA ARG A 14 4.72 6.60 12.04
C ARG A 14 4.83 5.16 12.54
N ALA A 15 4.55 4.19 11.68
CA ALA A 15 4.70 2.78 12.03
C ALA A 15 6.17 2.40 12.32
N ASN A 16 7.11 2.88 11.52
CA ASN A 16 8.54 2.64 11.74
C ASN A 16 9.04 3.29 13.03
N GLU A 17 8.58 4.52 13.32
CA GLU A 17 8.89 5.24 14.55
C GLU A 17 8.38 4.49 15.79
N ALA A 18 7.13 4.01 15.76
CA ALA A 18 6.53 3.27 16.86
C ALA A 18 7.18 1.90 17.12
N LEU A 19 7.82 1.31 16.11
CA LEU A 19 8.41 -0.03 16.19
C LEU A 19 9.95 0.00 16.22
N VAL A 20 10.56 1.17 16.45
CA VAL A 20 12.02 1.37 16.31
C VAL A 20 12.87 0.39 17.14
N GLU A 21 12.36 -0.05 18.29
CA GLU A 21 13.06 -0.98 19.19
C GLU A 21 12.90 -2.46 18.81
N LEU A 22 12.04 -2.77 17.84
CA LEU A 22 11.74 -4.13 17.39
C LEU A 22 12.30 -4.36 15.98
N PRO A 23 12.99 -5.47 15.70
CA PRO A 23 13.34 -5.83 14.33
C PRO A 23 12.07 -5.97 13.48
N HIS A 24 11.87 -5.09 12.50
CA HIS A 24 10.67 -5.09 11.68
C HIS A 24 10.96 -4.70 10.23
N ARG A 25 10.06 -5.14 9.35
CA ARG A 25 9.98 -4.71 7.95
C ARG A 25 8.56 -4.22 7.69
N VAL A 26 8.42 -3.03 7.08
CA VAL A 26 7.11 -2.46 6.76
C VAL A 26 6.94 -2.33 5.25
N LEU A 27 5.84 -2.89 4.76
CA LEU A 27 5.31 -2.65 3.43
C LEU A 27 4.16 -1.65 3.55
N GLY A 28 4.35 -0.42 3.07
CA GLY A 28 3.31 0.60 2.98
C GLY A 28 2.59 0.54 1.63
N LEU A 29 1.28 0.33 1.67
CA LEU A 29 0.41 0.20 0.51
C LEU A 29 -0.63 1.32 0.54
N GLY A 30 -0.79 2.03 -0.56
CA GLY A 30 -1.78 3.09 -0.70
C GLY A 30 -1.85 3.55 -2.15
N VAL A 31 -2.53 4.66 -2.37
CA VAL A 31 -2.71 5.31 -3.67
C VAL A 31 -1.35 5.75 -4.23
N GLY A 32 -1.11 5.45 -5.50
CA GLY A 32 0.11 5.86 -6.20
C GLY A 32 0.15 7.37 -6.40
N ARG A 33 1.37 7.96 -6.44
CA ARG A 33 1.54 9.41 -6.68
C ARG A 33 1.24 9.82 -8.12
N ALA A 34 1.26 8.87 -9.06
CA ALA A 34 0.95 9.12 -10.45
C ALA A 34 -0.55 9.37 -10.63
N GLU A 35 -0.89 10.45 -11.31
CA GLU A 35 -2.26 10.78 -11.66
C GLU A 35 -2.76 9.84 -12.77
N LEU A 36 -3.90 9.17 -12.54
CA LEU A 36 -4.46 8.21 -13.49
C LEU A 36 -5.43 8.83 -14.52
N ARG A 37 -5.90 10.06 -14.28
CA ARG A 37 -6.83 10.83 -15.15
C ARG A 37 -7.97 10.00 -15.75
N ARG A 38 -8.54 9.10 -14.94
CA ARG A 38 -9.61 8.19 -15.35
C ARG A 38 -10.74 8.29 -14.34
N TYR A 39 -11.90 8.75 -14.81
CA TYR A 39 -13.14 8.65 -14.05
C TYR A 39 -13.68 7.23 -14.12
N GLY A 40 -14.32 6.77 -13.05
CA GLY A 40 -14.82 5.42 -12.94
C GLY A 40 -15.37 5.11 -11.56
N ARG A 41 -15.66 3.83 -11.33
CA ARG A 41 -16.15 3.29 -10.06
C ARG A 41 -14.99 3.06 -9.08
N MET A 42 -15.33 2.91 -7.80
CA MET A 42 -14.31 2.75 -6.76
C MET A 42 -13.47 1.47 -6.92
N ASP A 43 -14.09 0.37 -7.34
CA ASP A 43 -13.37 -0.89 -7.61
C ASP A 43 -12.36 -0.74 -8.75
N GLU A 44 -12.72 0.00 -9.81
CA GLU A 44 -11.78 0.34 -10.89
C GLU A 44 -10.61 1.19 -10.38
N HIS A 45 -10.88 2.15 -9.48
CA HIS A 45 -9.84 2.98 -8.86
C HIS A 45 -8.90 2.15 -7.96
N LEU A 46 -9.43 1.23 -7.16
CA LEU A 46 -8.63 0.33 -6.34
C LEU A 46 -7.75 -0.59 -7.20
N ALA A 47 -8.33 -1.20 -8.23
CA ALA A 47 -7.59 -2.06 -9.16
C ALA A 47 -6.46 -1.28 -9.86
N ALA A 48 -6.72 -0.04 -10.28
CA ALA A 48 -5.71 0.79 -10.92
C ALA A 48 -4.54 1.17 -10.00
N HIS A 49 -4.74 1.17 -8.68
CA HIS A 49 -3.68 1.35 -7.68
C HIS A 49 -3.15 0.03 -7.09
N GLY A 50 -3.63 -1.13 -7.56
CA GLY A 50 -3.30 -2.44 -7.00
C GLY A 50 -3.67 -2.58 -5.53
N LEU A 51 -4.77 -1.93 -5.14
CA LEU A 51 -5.39 -1.96 -3.81
C LEU A 51 -6.65 -2.85 -3.78
N ASP A 52 -6.96 -3.50 -4.89
CA ASP A 52 -7.96 -4.55 -4.95
C ASP A 52 -7.42 -5.87 -4.32
N PRO A 53 -8.28 -6.85 -4.03
CA PRO A 53 -7.85 -8.08 -3.35
C PRO A 53 -6.72 -8.83 -4.07
N GLN A 54 -6.73 -8.84 -5.41
CA GLN A 54 -5.69 -9.49 -6.21
C GLN A 54 -4.36 -8.74 -6.08
N GLY A 55 -4.33 -7.43 -6.33
CA GLY A 55 -3.11 -6.62 -6.25
C GLY A 55 -2.50 -6.62 -4.85
N LEU A 56 -3.32 -6.58 -3.80
CA LEU A 56 -2.85 -6.71 -2.42
C LEU A 56 -2.17 -8.06 -2.18
N ARG A 57 -2.79 -9.17 -2.61
CA ARG A 57 -2.22 -10.52 -2.45
C ARG A 57 -0.87 -10.64 -3.14
N GLU A 58 -0.75 -10.18 -4.38
CA GLU A 58 0.49 -10.26 -5.16
C GLU A 58 1.62 -9.50 -4.47
N ARG A 59 1.37 -8.25 -4.07
CA ARG A 59 2.37 -7.38 -3.43
C ARG A 59 2.77 -7.88 -2.04
N ILE A 60 1.82 -8.36 -1.24
CA ILE A 60 2.08 -8.94 0.08
C ILE A 60 2.92 -10.22 -0.07
N THR A 61 2.56 -11.10 -0.99
CA THR A 61 3.28 -12.36 -1.20
C THR A 61 4.70 -12.11 -1.72
N GLY A 62 4.87 -11.16 -2.65
CA GLY A 62 6.18 -10.75 -3.14
C GLY A 62 7.06 -10.20 -2.01
N PHE A 63 6.50 -9.36 -1.14
CA PHE A 63 7.22 -8.82 0.01
C PHE A 63 7.66 -9.89 1.02
N LEU A 64 6.85 -10.92 1.26
CA LEU A 64 7.19 -12.01 2.17
C LEU A 64 8.27 -12.94 1.62
N ARG A 65 8.47 -12.98 0.30
CA ARG A 65 9.47 -13.81 -0.37
C ARG A 65 10.81 -13.11 -0.59
N ALA A 66 10.82 -11.79 -0.56
CA ALA A 66 12.03 -10.96 -0.59
C ALA A 66 12.71 -10.92 0.79
#